data_AF-A0A354XHY9-F1
#
_entry.id   AF-A0A354XHY9-F1
#
_cell.length_a   1.000
_cell.length_b   1.000
_cell.length_c   1.000
_cell.angle_alpha   90.00
_cell.angle_beta   90.00
_cell.angle_gamma   90.00
#
_symmetry.space_group_name_H-M   'P 1'
#
loop_
_entity.id
_entity.type
_entity.pdbx_description
1 polymer ?
#
loop_
_entity_poly.entity_id
_entity_poly.type
_entity_poly.pdbx_seq_one_letter_code
_entity_poly.pdbx_strand_id
1 'polypeptide(L)'
;TALVGFTKGGLGHANVVASSIFATMSGTAVADAAGLGSIEIKAMKERGYEMGYSTGITAASSVIGPILPPSIALVVYGWLANVSIGGLFMAGLLPGILMALLLMGMTVLLSASGKVVMPKPVPFDACEVARTGKRAILPLMMPAIIVGGIWGGFFTPTEAGAIASLYAVVLGGLIYRDLNWRDLFLAFRRTLMFSAVILLIIAVSSFYGWILVRMGIPQALAGQVASIDMPTIVLLLCFALFFLLIGCFMSVIESILIFTPIVVP
;
A
#
# COMPACT_ATOMS: atom_id res chain seq x y z
N THR A 1 19.32 -4.04 1.76
CA THR A 1 20.27 -4.19 0.64
C THR A 1 20.96 -5.55 0.61
N ALA A 2 21.29 -6.17 1.74
CA ALA A 2 22.03 -7.45 1.77
C ALA A 2 21.40 -8.58 0.92
N LEU A 3 20.07 -8.67 0.85
CA LEU A 3 19.34 -9.70 0.10
C LEU A 3 19.22 -9.47 -1.42
N VAL A 4 19.52 -8.27 -1.91
CA VAL A 4 19.23 -7.90 -3.32
C VAL A 4 20.30 -6.98 -3.94
N GLY A 5 21.28 -6.51 -3.16
CA GLY A 5 22.34 -5.60 -3.61
C GLY A 5 23.37 -6.23 -4.55
N PHE A 6 23.38 -7.55 -4.63
CA PHE A 6 24.28 -8.31 -5.51
C PHE A 6 23.82 -8.37 -6.97
N THR A 7 22.58 -7.95 -7.27
CA THR A 7 22.08 -7.87 -8.64
C THR A 7 22.35 -6.50 -9.24
N LYS A 8 22.47 -6.42 -10.57
CA LYS A 8 22.49 -5.14 -11.29
C LYS A 8 21.15 -4.44 -11.05
N GLY A 9 21.18 -3.21 -10.52
CA GLY A 9 19.98 -2.51 -10.06
C GLY A 9 19.51 -2.92 -8.65
N GLY A 10 20.37 -3.56 -7.85
CA GLY A 10 20.01 -4.15 -6.55
C GLY A 10 19.42 -3.18 -5.51
N LEU A 11 19.65 -1.87 -5.65
CA LEU A 11 18.97 -0.86 -4.80
C LEU A 11 17.54 -0.56 -5.26
N GLY A 12 17.24 -0.66 -6.56
CA GLY A 12 15.88 -0.60 -7.06
C GLY A 12 15.05 -1.80 -6.57
N HIS A 13 15.64 -3.00 -6.58
CA HIS A 13 15.03 -4.17 -5.96
C HIS A 13 14.85 -4.00 -4.44
N ALA A 14 15.86 -3.46 -3.75
CA ALA A 14 15.77 -3.19 -2.32
C ALA A 14 14.64 -2.20 -2.00
N ASN A 15 14.45 -1.18 -2.82
CA ASN A 15 13.34 -0.24 -2.71
C ASN A 15 12.00 -0.96 -2.87
N VAL A 16 11.80 -1.70 -3.97
CA VAL A 16 10.52 -2.40 -4.20
C VAL A 16 10.20 -3.37 -3.07
N VAL A 17 11.17 -4.13 -2.57
CA VAL A 17 10.97 -5.05 -1.44
C VAL A 17 10.66 -4.28 -0.15
N ALA A 18 11.44 -3.25 0.18
CA ALA A 18 11.26 -2.49 1.40
C ALA A 18 9.91 -1.75 1.40
N SER A 19 9.57 -1.10 0.30
CA SER A 19 8.26 -0.50 0.05
C SER A 19 7.14 -1.52 0.12
N SER A 20 7.28 -2.73 -0.44
CA SER A 20 6.24 -3.76 -0.37
C SER A 20 6.00 -4.27 1.06
N ILE A 21 7.05 -4.38 1.87
CA ILE A 21 6.93 -4.77 3.28
C ILE A 21 6.32 -3.62 4.09
N PHE A 22 6.79 -2.38 3.86
CA PHE A 22 6.31 -1.21 4.60
C PHE A 22 4.88 -0.84 4.23
N ALA A 23 4.47 -1.08 2.98
CA ALA A 23 3.12 -1.02 2.47
C ALA A 23 2.14 -1.84 3.34
N THR A 24 2.53 -3.06 3.73
CA THR A 24 1.71 -3.88 4.65
C THR A 24 1.57 -3.30 6.05
N MET A 25 2.41 -2.34 6.42
CA MET A 25 2.36 -1.72 7.75
C MET A 25 1.61 -0.40 7.70
N SER A 26 1.78 0.37 6.63
CA SER A 26 1.18 1.70 6.50
C SER A 26 -0.22 1.67 5.88
N GLY A 27 -0.50 0.68 5.02
CA GLY A 27 -1.73 0.52 4.26
C GLY A 27 -2.08 1.69 3.34
N THR A 28 -1.15 2.64 3.09
CA THR A 28 -1.41 3.84 2.27
C THR A 28 -0.17 4.30 1.50
N ALA A 29 -0.36 4.61 0.22
CA ALA A 29 0.72 5.08 -0.65
C ALA A 29 1.35 6.40 -0.17
N VAL A 30 0.55 7.30 0.40
CA VAL A 30 1.02 8.61 0.88
C VAL A 30 1.91 8.46 2.11
N ALA A 31 1.60 7.54 3.03
CA ALA A 31 2.44 7.29 4.19
C ALA A 31 3.75 6.61 3.79
N ASP A 32 3.72 5.66 2.85
CA ASP A 32 4.91 4.99 2.32
C ASP A 32 5.87 5.98 1.67
N ALA A 33 5.36 6.81 0.75
CA ALA A 33 6.16 7.81 0.05
C ALA A 33 6.76 8.86 1.00
N ALA A 34 5.96 9.34 1.97
CA ALA A 34 6.41 10.36 2.92
C ALA A 34 7.40 9.80 3.98
N GLY A 35 7.21 8.56 4.41
CA GLY A 35 8.04 7.92 5.42
C GLY A 35 9.28 7.29 4.79
N LEU A 36 9.10 6.09 4.25
CA LEU A 36 10.18 5.26 3.73
C LEU A 36 10.77 5.83 2.44
N GLY A 37 9.93 6.40 1.57
CA GLY A 37 10.37 6.87 0.26
C GLY A 37 11.46 7.94 0.31
N SER A 38 11.38 8.87 1.28
CA SER A 38 12.42 9.89 1.48
C SER A 38 13.80 9.29 1.82
N ILE A 39 13.80 8.20 2.60
CA ILE A 39 15.00 7.46 3.01
C ILE A 39 15.56 6.69 1.81
N GLU A 40 14.70 6.03 1.04
CA GLU A 40 15.09 5.27 -0.14
C GLU A 40 15.66 6.16 -1.24
N ILE A 41 15.02 7.29 -1.54
CA ILE A 41 15.50 8.25 -2.54
C ILE A 41 16.88 8.80 -2.14
N LYS A 42 17.05 9.17 -0.87
CA LYS A 42 18.35 9.65 -0.35
C LYS A 42 19.42 8.57 -0.49
N ALA A 43 19.13 7.33 -0.09
CA ALA A 43 20.08 6.21 -0.17
C ALA A 43 20.45 5.85 -1.62
N MET A 44 19.51 5.92 -2.55
CA MET A 44 19.76 5.72 -3.99
C MET A 44 20.64 6.83 -4.56
N LYS A 45 20.35 8.09 -4.22
CA LYS A 45 21.14 9.25 -4.65
C LYS A 45 22.58 9.21 -4.14
N GLU A 46 22.79 8.91 -2.87
CA GLU A 46 24.14 8.79 -2.26
C GLU A 46 24.99 7.71 -2.91
N ARG A 47 24.35 6.67 -3.45
CA ARG A 47 25.03 5.58 -4.15
C ARG A 47 25.22 5.85 -5.64
N GLY A 48 24.71 6.96 -6.18
CA GLY A 48 24.91 7.38 -7.57
C GLY A 48 23.81 6.99 -8.55
N TYR A 49 22.60 6.65 -8.08
CA TYR A 49 21.44 6.50 -8.97
C TYR A 49 20.94 7.86 -9.45
N GLU A 50 20.40 7.88 -10.66
CA GLU A 50 19.73 9.07 -11.20
C GLU A 50 18.50 9.44 -10.34
N MET A 51 18.32 10.75 -10.13
CA MET A 51 17.22 11.30 -9.32
C MET A 51 15.84 10.93 -9.91
N GLY A 52 15.70 11.04 -11.25
CA GLY A 52 14.45 10.72 -11.95
C GLY A 52 14.04 9.26 -11.74
N TYR A 53 14.97 8.33 -11.90
CA TYR A 53 14.73 6.91 -11.62
C TYR A 53 14.42 6.67 -10.14
N SER A 54 15.21 7.25 -9.23
CA SER A 54 15.04 7.09 -7.78
C SER A 54 13.65 7.54 -7.31
N THR A 55 13.16 8.67 -7.82
CA THR A 55 11.83 9.18 -7.49
C THR A 55 10.74 8.35 -8.16
N GLY A 56 10.92 7.99 -9.43
CA GLY A 56 9.94 7.22 -10.19
C GLY A 56 9.70 5.83 -9.60
N ILE A 57 10.77 5.09 -9.26
CA ILE A 57 10.63 3.76 -8.68
C ILE A 57 9.99 3.80 -7.30
N THR A 58 10.36 4.79 -6.47
CA THR A 58 9.79 4.99 -5.13
C THR A 58 8.31 5.38 -5.19
N ALA A 59 7.93 6.26 -6.12
CA ALA A 59 6.55 6.63 -6.32
C ALA A 59 5.71 5.43 -6.79
N ALA A 60 6.23 4.66 -7.74
CA ALA A 60 5.55 3.47 -8.26
C ALA A 60 5.41 2.36 -7.22
N SER A 61 6.48 2.10 -6.43
CA SER A 61 6.45 1.07 -5.37
C SER A 61 5.53 1.46 -4.22
N SER A 62 5.39 2.74 -3.90
CA SER A 62 4.45 3.22 -2.86
C SER A 62 2.99 2.93 -3.21
N VAL A 63 2.63 2.85 -4.50
CA VAL A 63 1.25 2.52 -4.94
C VAL A 63 0.91 1.04 -4.69
N ILE A 64 1.88 0.20 -4.32
CA ILE A 64 1.61 -1.16 -3.82
C ILE A 64 0.89 -1.10 -2.46
N GLY A 65 1.11 -0.05 -1.66
CA GLY A 65 0.52 0.19 -0.34
C GLY A 65 -0.98 -0.13 -0.22
N PRO A 66 -1.83 0.53 -1.01
CA PRO A 66 -3.27 0.31 -0.97
C PRO A 66 -3.73 -1.08 -1.44
N ILE A 67 -2.87 -1.87 -2.08
CA ILE A 67 -3.23 -3.18 -2.66
C ILE A 67 -2.74 -4.33 -1.78
N LEU A 68 -1.51 -4.24 -1.26
CA LEU A 68 -0.90 -5.31 -0.49
C LEU A 68 -1.46 -5.28 0.95
N PRO A 69 -2.04 -6.39 1.45
CA PRO A 69 -2.68 -6.39 2.75
C PRO A 69 -1.70 -6.30 3.93
N PRO A 70 -2.14 -5.76 5.08
CA PRO A 70 -3.40 -5.04 5.32
C PRO A 70 -3.44 -3.65 4.67
N SER A 71 -4.62 -3.27 4.12
CA SER A 71 -4.82 -2.00 3.42
C SER A 71 -6.05 -1.27 3.94
N ILE A 72 -5.92 0.03 4.20
CA ILE A 72 -7.03 0.88 4.65
C ILE A 72 -8.11 0.97 3.57
N ALA A 73 -7.72 1.06 2.31
CA ALA A 73 -8.64 1.13 1.18
C ALA A 73 -9.53 -0.12 1.08
N LEU A 74 -8.94 -1.32 1.25
CA LEU A 74 -9.68 -2.58 1.24
C LEU A 74 -10.60 -2.71 2.46
N VAL A 75 -10.20 -2.21 3.63
CA VAL A 75 -11.06 -2.20 4.83
C VAL A 75 -12.28 -1.30 4.62
N VAL A 76 -12.09 -0.10 4.07
CA VAL A 76 -13.19 0.84 3.77
C VAL A 76 -14.15 0.26 2.74
N TYR A 77 -13.62 -0.33 1.65
CA TYR A 77 -14.44 -1.00 0.65
C TYR A 77 -15.21 -2.19 1.24
N GLY A 78 -14.56 -3.06 2.02
CA GLY A 78 -15.20 -4.21 2.66
C GLY A 78 -16.36 -3.82 3.57
N TRP A 79 -16.21 -2.72 4.30
CA TRP A 79 -17.28 -2.17 5.12
C TRP A 79 -18.46 -1.64 4.28
N LEU A 80 -18.19 -0.85 3.24
CA LEU A 80 -19.25 -0.25 2.40
C LEU A 80 -20.01 -1.30 1.56
N ALA A 81 -19.27 -2.23 0.96
CA ALA A 81 -19.82 -3.26 0.09
C ALA A 81 -20.35 -4.48 0.88
N ASN A 82 -20.20 -4.49 2.21
CA ASN A 82 -20.60 -5.58 3.09
C ASN A 82 -19.98 -6.94 2.69
N VAL A 83 -18.71 -6.92 2.29
CA VAL A 83 -17.94 -8.10 1.88
C VAL A 83 -16.83 -8.41 2.88
N SER A 84 -16.38 -9.66 2.92
CA SER A 84 -15.35 -10.10 3.85
C SER A 84 -14.01 -9.40 3.61
N ILE A 85 -13.53 -8.66 4.62
CA ILE A 85 -12.21 -8.00 4.61
C ILE A 85 -11.08 -9.02 4.47
N GLY A 86 -11.18 -10.16 5.16
CA GLY A 86 -10.19 -11.25 5.04
C GLY A 86 -10.12 -11.81 3.62
N GLY A 87 -11.29 -11.93 2.96
CA GLY A 87 -11.37 -12.32 1.55
C GLY A 87 -10.72 -11.30 0.61
N LEU A 88 -10.96 -10.01 0.84
CA LEU A 88 -10.32 -8.93 0.10
C LEU A 88 -8.81 -8.91 0.28
N PHE A 89 -8.33 -9.21 1.49
CA PHE A 89 -6.89 -9.32 1.74
C PHE A 89 -6.27 -10.47 0.95
N MET A 90 -6.89 -11.66 0.96
CA MET A 90 -6.42 -12.76 0.14
C MET A 90 -6.45 -12.43 -1.36
N ALA A 91 -7.49 -11.73 -1.81
CA ALA A 91 -7.61 -11.29 -3.20
C ALA A 91 -6.57 -10.23 -3.58
N GLY A 92 -6.17 -9.34 -2.66
CA GLY A 92 -5.17 -8.28 -2.88
C GLY A 92 -3.72 -8.76 -2.85
N LEU A 93 -3.44 -9.92 -2.25
CA LEU A 93 -2.09 -10.46 -2.14
C LEU A 93 -1.48 -10.79 -3.50
N LEU A 94 -2.22 -11.52 -4.34
CA LEU A 94 -1.76 -11.91 -5.68
C LEU A 94 -1.44 -10.70 -6.57
N PRO A 95 -2.32 -9.70 -6.75
CA PRO A 95 -2.01 -8.52 -7.55
C PRO A 95 -0.89 -7.67 -6.92
N GLY A 96 -0.81 -7.57 -5.57
CA GLY A 96 0.27 -6.85 -4.90
C GLY A 96 1.65 -7.47 -5.17
N ILE A 97 1.77 -8.79 -5.05
CA ILE A 97 3.00 -9.52 -5.38
C ILE A 97 3.31 -9.38 -6.87
N LEU A 98 2.32 -9.50 -7.75
CA LEU A 98 2.50 -9.34 -9.19
C LEU A 98 3.04 -7.95 -9.53
N MET A 99 2.50 -6.88 -8.93
CA MET A 99 3.01 -5.52 -9.10
C MET A 99 4.45 -5.38 -8.63
N ALA A 100 4.78 -5.93 -7.45
CA ALA A 100 6.16 -5.92 -6.95
C ALA A 100 7.11 -6.64 -7.92
N LEU A 101 6.73 -7.81 -8.43
CA LEU A 101 7.52 -8.57 -9.40
C LEU A 101 7.64 -7.84 -10.74
N LEU A 102 6.59 -7.20 -11.23
CA LEU A 102 6.63 -6.40 -12.46
C LEU A 102 7.55 -5.18 -12.32
N LEU A 103 7.51 -4.49 -11.17
CA LEU A 103 8.44 -3.39 -10.89
C LEU A 103 9.88 -3.89 -10.82
N MET A 104 10.14 -5.04 -10.19
CA MET A 104 11.45 -5.68 -10.20
C MET A 104 11.88 -6.11 -11.61
N GLY A 105 10.96 -6.59 -12.44
CA GLY A 105 11.23 -6.87 -13.86
C GLY A 105 11.63 -5.59 -14.61
N MET A 106 10.91 -4.49 -14.37
CA MET A 106 11.22 -3.18 -14.94
C MET A 106 12.61 -2.69 -14.50
N THR A 107 12.99 -2.86 -13.22
CA THR A 107 14.33 -2.47 -12.75
C THR A 107 15.44 -3.26 -13.46
N VAL A 108 15.26 -4.57 -13.69
CA VAL A 108 16.20 -5.40 -14.46
C VAL A 108 16.28 -4.95 -15.92
N LEU A 109 15.13 -4.71 -16.57
CA LEU A 109 15.09 -4.28 -17.98
C LEU A 109 15.78 -2.93 -18.17
N LEU A 110 15.55 -1.97 -17.28
CA LEU A 110 16.20 -0.65 -17.32
C LEU A 110 17.70 -0.73 -17.01
N SER A 111 18.09 -1.65 -16.12
CA SER A 111 19.50 -1.92 -15.83
C SER A 111 20.22 -2.56 -17.01
N ALA A 112 19.57 -3.51 -17.70
CA ALA A 112 20.12 -4.22 -18.85
C ALA A 112 20.20 -3.35 -20.12
N SER A 113 19.24 -2.43 -20.31
CA SER A 113 19.21 -1.53 -21.46
C SER A 113 20.16 -0.35 -21.36
N GLY A 114 20.84 -0.15 -20.23
CA GLY A 114 21.85 0.91 -20.05
C GLY A 114 21.30 2.34 -20.09
N LYS A 115 19.97 2.50 -20.16
CA LYS A 115 19.29 3.81 -20.21
C LYS A 115 19.38 4.58 -18.89
N VAL A 116 19.62 3.89 -17.79
CA VAL A 116 19.74 4.47 -16.45
C VAL A 116 21.12 4.14 -15.90
N VAL A 117 21.83 5.16 -15.42
CA VAL A 117 23.12 4.97 -14.74
C VAL A 117 22.87 4.27 -13.41
N MET A 118 23.27 3.00 -13.34
CA MET A 118 23.18 2.20 -12.14
C MET A 118 24.60 1.86 -11.64
N PRO A 119 24.91 2.11 -10.36
CA PRO A 119 26.17 1.73 -9.72
C PRO A 119 26.43 0.23 -9.83
N LYS A 120 27.72 -0.15 -9.79
CA LYS A 120 28.12 -1.55 -9.85
C LYS A 120 27.50 -2.35 -8.68
N PRO A 121 27.11 -3.62 -8.90
CA PRO A 121 26.62 -4.49 -7.84
C PRO A 121 27.65 -4.62 -6.72
N VAL A 122 27.19 -4.69 -5.47
CA VAL A 122 28.05 -5.06 -4.33
C VAL A 122 28.17 -6.59 -4.26
N PRO A 123 29.33 -7.14 -3.86
CA PRO A 123 29.47 -8.59 -3.75
C PRO A 123 28.47 -9.15 -2.73
N PHE A 124 27.96 -10.36 -2.99
CA PHE A 124 27.08 -11.06 -2.05
C PHE A 124 27.88 -11.53 -0.84
N ASP A 125 27.55 -11.01 0.34
CA ASP A 125 28.12 -11.46 1.60
C ASP A 125 27.05 -12.17 2.45
N ALA A 126 27.12 -13.51 2.49
CA ALA A 126 26.19 -14.34 3.26
C ALA A 126 26.28 -14.07 4.77
N CYS A 127 27.45 -13.66 5.27
CA CYS A 127 27.65 -13.31 6.67
C CYS A 127 26.98 -11.97 6.99
N GLU A 128 27.07 -11.00 6.06
CA GLU A 128 26.33 -9.73 6.17
C GLU A 128 24.81 -9.96 6.11
N VAL A 129 24.33 -10.85 5.24
CA VAL A 129 22.90 -11.24 5.18
C VAL A 129 22.44 -11.84 6.51
N ALA A 130 23.18 -12.79 7.07
CA ALA A 130 22.83 -13.42 8.35
C ALA A 130 22.86 -12.41 9.52
N ARG A 131 23.88 -11.55 9.56
CA ARG A 131 24.02 -10.53 10.62
C ARG A 131 22.92 -9.47 10.55
N THR A 132 22.60 -8.99 9.35
CA THR A 132 21.58 -7.97 9.14
C THR A 132 20.18 -8.57 9.28
N GLY A 133 20.00 -9.82 8.82
CA GLY A 133 18.78 -10.59 9.01
C GLY A 133 18.42 -10.73 10.49
N LYS A 134 19.39 -11.10 11.34
CA LYS A 134 19.17 -11.17 12.80
C LYS A 134 18.69 -9.85 13.41
N ARG A 135 19.19 -8.70 12.93
CA ARG A 135 18.75 -7.37 13.39
C ARG A 135 17.38 -6.99 12.83
N ALA A 136 17.00 -7.51 11.66
CA ALA A 136 15.73 -7.25 11.01
C ALA A 136 14.58 -8.12 11.53
N ILE A 137 14.85 -9.17 12.32
CA ILE A 137 13.81 -10.06 12.88
C ILE A 137 12.75 -9.26 13.64
N LEU A 138 13.14 -8.38 14.57
CA LEU A 138 12.16 -7.69 15.40
C LEU A 138 11.25 -6.74 14.59
N PRO A 139 11.76 -5.91 13.66
CA PRO A 139 10.91 -5.11 12.79
C PRO A 139 10.02 -5.96 11.86
N LEU A 140 10.56 -7.04 11.29
CA LEU A 140 9.81 -7.94 10.40
C LEU A 140 8.71 -8.74 11.12
N MET A 141 8.76 -8.83 12.45
CA MET A 141 7.69 -9.45 13.21
C MET A 141 6.40 -8.63 13.18
N MET A 142 6.45 -7.32 12.91
CA MET A 142 5.25 -6.49 12.89
C MET A 142 4.30 -6.86 11.74
N PRO A 143 4.72 -6.96 10.46
CA PRO A 143 3.88 -7.53 9.40
C PRO A 143 3.36 -8.94 9.71
N ALA A 144 4.21 -9.79 10.30
CA ALA A 144 3.83 -11.16 10.64
C ALA A 144 2.76 -11.24 11.76
N ILE A 145 2.83 -10.36 12.76
CA ILE A 145 1.80 -10.24 13.80
C ILE A 145 0.47 -9.81 13.18
N ILE A 146 0.50 -8.84 12.26
CA ILE A 146 -0.74 -8.35 11.64
C ILE A 146 -1.35 -9.42 10.73
N VAL A 147 -0.59 -9.92 9.76
CA VAL A 147 -1.08 -10.90 8.79
C VAL A 147 -1.43 -12.23 9.48
N GLY A 148 -0.54 -12.73 10.35
CA GLY A 148 -0.77 -13.97 11.11
C GLY A 148 -1.92 -13.87 12.10
N GLY A 149 -2.10 -12.71 12.75
CA GLY A 149 -3.21 -12.47 13.67
C GLY A 149 -4.57 -12.42 12.97
N ILE A 150 -4.64 -11.75 11.82
CA ILE A 150 -5.88 -11.63 11.04
C ILE A 150 -6.24 -12.96 10.37
N TRP A 151 -5.29 -13.60 9.68
CA TRP A 151 -5.55 -14.86 8.97
C TRP A 151 -5.74 -16.04 9.92
N GLY A 152 -5.07 -16.02 11.07
CA GLY A 152 -5.28 -17.00 12.13
C GLY A 152 -6.62 -16.84 12.87
N GLY A 153 -7.39 -15.78 12.58
CA GLY A 153 -8.66 -15.49 13.23
C GLY A 153 -8.54 -15.07 14.70
N PHE A 154 -7.32 -14.77 15.17
CA PHE A 154 -7.09 -14.32 16.54
C PHE A 154 -7.56 -12.88 16.75
N PHE A 155 -7.42 -12.03 15.72
CA PHE A 155 -7.74 -10.60 15.79
C PHE A 155 -8.50 -10.13 14.56
N THR A 156 -9.40 -9.18 14.76
CA THR A 156 -9.97 -8.36 13.69
C THR A 156 -8.93 -7.36 13.16
N PRO A 157 -9.11 -6.77 11.95
CA PRO A 157 -8.17 -5.78 11.42
C PRO A 157 -7.93 -4.59 12.35
N THR A 158 -8.97 -4.16 13.08
CA THR A 158 -8.89 -3.07 14.07
C THR A 158 -8.07 -3.45 15.30
N GLU A 159 -8.23 -4.67 15.81
CA GLU A 159 -7.46 -5.19 16.95
C GLU A 159 -6.01 -5.46 16.57
N ALA A 160 -5.78 -5.99 15.37
CA ALA A 160 -4.44 -6.21 14.83
C ALA A 160 -3.67 -4.88 14.71
N GLY A 161 -4.32 -3.80 14.28
CA GLY A 161 -3.74 -2.46 14.27
C GLY A 161 -3.37 -1.97 15.68
N ALA A 162 -4.24 -2.18 16.67
CA ALA A 162 -3.95 -1.81 18.05
C ALA A 162 -2.73 -2.56 18.62
N ILE A 163 -2.68 -3.88 18.42
CA ILE A 163 -1.57 -4.73 18.88
C ILE A 163 -0.27 -4.36 18.15
N ALA A 164 -0.33 -4.14 16.84
CA ALA A 164 0.85 -3.73 16.06
C ALA A 164 1.37 -2.36 16.49
N SER A 165 0.48 -1.41 16.81
CA SER A 165 0.86 -0.09 17.32
C SER A 165 1.53 -0.19 18.70
N LEU A 166 1.00 -1.02 19.60
CA LEU A 166 1.59 -1.29 20.90
C LEU A 166 2.97 -1.95 20.76
N TYR A 167 3.08 -2.94 19.87
CA TYR A 167 4.36 -3.58 19.55
C TYR A 167 5.37 -2.58 19.02
N ALA A 168 4.98 -1.68 18.12
CA ALA A 168 5.85 -0.63 17.60
C ALA A 168 6.35 0.34 18.69
N VAL A 169 5.48 0.73 19.63
CA VAL A 169 5.85 1.58 20.77
C VAL A 169 6.82 0.86 21.70
N VAL A 170 6.57 -0.42 22.02
CA VAL A 170 7.46 -1.24 22.84
C VAL A 170 8.82 -1.40 22.16
N LEU A 171 8.81 -1.72 20.86
CA LEU A 171 10.02 -1.93 20.07
C LEU A 171 10.86 -0.64 19.97
N GLY A 172 10.23 0.48 19.63
CA GLY A 172 10.90 1.78 19.50
C GLY A 172 11.34 2.37 20.84
N GLY A 173 10.55 2.22 21.90
CA GLY A 173 10.80 2.82 23.21
C GLY A 173 11.73 1.99 24.10
N LEU A 174 11.48 0.68 24.24
CA LEU A 174 12.22 -0.17 25.19
C LEU A 174 13.45 -0.83 24.57
N ILE A 175 13.36 -1.28 23.31
CA ILE A 175 14.41 -2.09 22.66
C ILE A 175 15.40 -1.19 21.91
N TYR A 176 14.92 -0.42 20.93
CA TYR A 176 15.79 0.47 20.15
C TYR A 176 16.10 1.78 20.89
N ARG A 177 15.19 2.25 21.75
CA ARG A 177 15.31 3.50 22.54
C ARG A 177 15.47 4.76 21.66
N ASP A 178 14.93 4.70 20.44
CA ASP A 178 14.99 5.79 19.47
C ASP A 178 13.66 6.59 19.41
N LEU A 179 12.66 6.21 20.20
CA LEU A 179 11.33 6.84 20.23
C LEU A 179 11.20 7.81 21.41
N ASN A 180 11.02 9.10 21.14
CA ASN A 180 10.74 10.10 22.17
C ASN A 180 9.24 10.40 22.32
N TRP A 181 8.86 10.98 23.46
CA TRP A 181 7.48 11.45 23.69
C TRP A 181 6.96 12.41 22.61
N ARG A 182 7.84 13.23 22.04
CA ARG A 182 7.50 14.15 20.94
C ARG A 182 7.15 13.39 19.66
N ASP A 183 7.89 12.34 19.34
CA ASP A 183 7.66 11.52 18.14
C ASP A 183 6.33 10.78 18.25
N LEU A 184 6.03 10.27 19.45
CA LEU A 184 4.76 9.63 19.73
C LEU A 184 3.58 10.62 19.63
N PHE A 185 3.72 11.84 20.17
CA PHE A 185 2.68 12.87 20.04
C PHE A 185 2.47 13.30 18.58
N LEU A 186 3.54 13.46 17.80
CA LEU A 186 3.49 13.74 16.37
C LEU A 186 2.77 12.62 15.61
N ALA A 187 3.06 11.36 15.93
CA ALA A 187 2.38 10.20 15.36
C ALA A 187 0.88 10.22 15.68
N PHE A 188 0.50 10.41 16.95
CA PHE A 188 -0.92 10.53 17.34
C PHE A 188 -1.64 11.67 16.62
N ARG A 189 -1.03 12.85 16.56
CA ARG A 189 -1.61 14.00 15.85
C ARG A 189 -1.82 13.71 14.37
N ARG A 190 -0.85 13.08 13.71
CA ARG A 190 -0.95 12.72 12.29
C ARG A 190 -2.04 11.69 12.05
N THR A 191 -2.11 10.66 12.90
CA THR A 191 -3.17 9.64 12.85
C THR A 191 -4.54 10.26 13.09
N LEU A 192 -4.70 11.12 14.11
CA LEU A 192 -5.95 11.83 14.39
C LEU A 192 -6.42 12.68 13.22
N MET A 193 -5.52 13.47 12.62
CA MET A 193 -5.85 14.28 11.44
C MET A 193 -6.28 13.40 10.27
N PHE A 194 -5.58 12.30 10.01
CA PHE A 194 -5.92 11.38 8.93
C PHE A 194 -7.28 10.72 9.16
N SER A 195 -7.55 10.23 10.37
CA SER A 195 -8.86 9.66 10.74
C SER A 195 -9.98 10.69 10.66
N ALA A 196 -9.76 11.92 11.11
CA ALA A 196 -10.78 12.99 11.06
C ALA A 196 -11.18 13.33 9.62
N VAL A 197 -10.21 13.45 8.71
CA VAL A 197 -10.47 13.67 7.28
C VAL A 197 -11.27 12.51 6.69
N ILE A 198 -10.88 11.26 6.98
CA ILE A 198 -11.60 10.09 6.48
C ILE A 198 -13.03 10.04 7.00
N LEU A 199 -13.25 10.25 8.31
CA LEU A 199 -14.58 10.23 8.90
C LEU A 199 -15.47 11.35 8.35
N LEU A 200 -14.91 12.53 8.09
CA LEU A 200 -15.63 13.63 7.44
C LEU A 200 -16.06 13.25 6.02
N ILE A 201 -15.16 12.68 5.22
CA ILE A 201 -15.49 12.22 3.86
C ILE A 201 -16.55 11.13 3.92
N ILE A 202 -16.42 10.15 4.82
CA ILE A 202 -17.44 9.11 5.03
C ILE A 202 -18.80 9.74 5.34
N ALA A 203 -18.88 10.70 6.26
CA ALA A 203 -20.13 11.35 6.62
C ALA A 203 -20.81 12.04 5.43
N VAL A 204 -20.04 12.80 4.63
CA VAL A 204 -20.56 13.49 3.44
C VAL A 204 -20.92 12.49 2.33
N SER A 205 -20.08 11.50 2.07
CA SER A 205 -20.32 10.45 1.07
C SER A 205 -21.51 9.57 1.42
N SER A 206 -21.72 9.23 2.70
CA SER A 206 -22.91 8.50 3.16
C SER A 206 -24.19 9.30 2.94
N PHE A 207 -24.15 10.62 3.23
CA PHE A 207 -25.28 11.51 2.93
C PHE A 207 -25.56 11.60 1.43
N TYR A 208 -24.52 11.76 0.61
CA TYR A 208 -24.64 11.76 -0.85
C TYR A 208 -25.19 10.43 -1.39
N GLY A 209 -24.66 9.29 -0.93
CA GLY A 209 -25.14 7.96 -1.30
C GLY A 209 -26.63 7.77 -0.96
N TRP A 210 -27.06 8.23 0.22
CA TRP A 210 -28.47 8.19 0.61
C TRP A 210 -29.36 9.03 -0.32
N ILE A 211 -28.91 10.23 -0.72
CA ILE A 211 -29.62 11.07 -1.70
C ILE A 211 -29.71 10.35 -3.06
N LEU A 212 -28.63 9.77 -3.56
CA LEU A 212 -28.62 9.07 -4.85
C LEU A 212 -29.60 7.90 -4.87
N VAL A 213 -29.59 7.08 -3.82
CA VAL A 213 -30.53 5.96 -3.65
C VAL A 213 -31.97 6.47 -3.63
N ARG A 214 -32.22 7.60 -2.98
CA ARG A 214 -33.57 8.21 -2.92
C ARG A 214 -34.02 8.83 -4.23
N MET A 215 -33.09 9.31 -5.05
CA MET A 215 -33.35 9.81 -6.40
C MET A 215 -33.51 8.69 -7.43
N GLY A 216 -33.25 7.43 -7.07
CA GLY A 216 -33.34 6.30 -8.00
C GLY A 216 -32.22 6.26 -9.05
N ILE A 217 -31.13 7.02 -8.85
CA ILE A 217 -30.04 7.13 -9.83
C ILE A 217 -29.29 5.80 -10.01
N PRO A 218 -28.91 5.07 -8.95
CA PRO A 218 -28.27 3.76 -9.11
C PRO A 218 -29.13 2.80 -9.93
N GLN A 219 -30.45 2.78 -9.71
CA GLN A 219 -31.39 1.92 -10.45
C GLN A 219 -31.52 2.33 -11.92
N ALA A 220 -31.54 3.64 -12.20
CA ALA A 220 -31.56 4.16 -13.57
C ALA A 220 -30.28 3.81 -14.34
N LEU A 221 -29.11 3.94 -13.69
CA LEU A 221 -27.82 3.58 -14.26
C LEU A 221 -27.69 2.07 -14.47
N ALA A 222 -28.08 1.27 -13.47
CA ALA A 222 -28.09 -0.18 -13.57
C ALA A 222 -29.00 -0.66 -14.72
N GLY A 223 -30.18 -0.05 -14.90
CA GLY A 223 -31.07 -0.34 -16.02
C GLY A 223 -30.47 0.02 -17.38
N GLN A 224 -29.77 1.15 -17.49
CA GLN A 224 -29.07 1.53 -18.71
C GLN A 224 -27.92 0.58 -19.03
N VAL A 225 -27.10 0.22 -18.05
CA VAL A 225 -25.99 -0.71 -18.24
C VAL A 225 -26.50 -2.11 -18.60
N ALA A 226 -27.54 -2.59 -17.92
CA ALA A 226 -28.18 -3.87 -18.22
C ALA A 226 -28.80 -3.91 -19.62
N SER A 227 -29.30 -2.77 -20.14
CA SER A 227 -29.87 -2.70 -21.49
C SER A 227 -28.85 -2.87 -22.62
N ILE A 228 -27.55 -2.70 -22.32
CA ILE A 228 -26.48 -2.84 -23.32
C ILE A 228 -26.02 -4.31 -23.44
N ASP A 229 -26.51 -5.20 -22.58
CA ASP A 229 -26.27 -6.66 -22.58
C ASP A 229 -24.79 -7.02 -22.77
N MET A 230 -23.91 -6.27 -22.10
CA MET A 230 -22.47 -6.45 -22.23
C MET A 230 -22.00 -7.73 -21.53
N PRO A 231 -21.07 -8.49 -22.12
CA PRO A 231 -20.39 -9.57 -21.41
C PRO A 231 -19.73 -9.03 -20.13
N THR A 232 -19.80 -9.79 -19.03
CA THR A 232 -19.26 -9.38 -17.71
C THR A 232 -17.81 -8.90 -17.78
N ILE A 233 -16.97 -9.55 -18.61
CA ILE A 233 -15.57 -9.17 -18.81
C ILE A 233 -15.43 -7.77 -19.42
N VAL A 234 -16.28 -7.42 -20.39
CA VAL A 234 -16.26 -6.11 -21.04
C VAL A 234 -16.68 -5.03 -20.05
N LEU A 235 -17.72 -5.29 -19.26
CA LEU A 235 -18.16 -4.38 -18.20
C LEU A 235 -17.05 -4.13 -17.17
N LEU A 236 -16.38 -5.18 -16.70
CA LEU A 236 -15.26 -5.06 -15.76
C LEU A 236 -14.09 -4.27 -16.37
N LEU A 237 -13.81 -4.44 -17.66
CA LEU A 237 -12.77 -3.67 -18.36
C LEU A 237 -13.13 -2.18 -18.45
N CYS A 238 -14.40 -1.86 -18.73
CA CYS A 238 -14.90 -0.48 -18.72
C CYS A 238 -14.76 0.15 -17.34
N PHE A 239 -15.12 -0.56 -16.28
CA PHE A 239 -14.91 -0.07 -14.91
C PHE A 239 -13.43 0.09 -14.58
N ALA A 240 -12.57 -0.85 -14.98
CA ALA A 240 -11.13 -0.72 -14.77
C ALA A 240 -10.57 0.54 -15.45
N LEU A 241 -10.96 0.81 -16.70
CA LEU A 241 -10.53 2.00 -17.44
C LEU A 241 -11.08 3.30 -16.81
N PHE A 242 -12.35 3.29 -16.42
CA PHE A 242 -13.01 4.41 -15.74
C PHE A 242 -12.33 4.75 -14.41
N PHE A 243 -12.09 3.75 -13.56
CA PHE A 243 -11.41 3.93 -12.28
C PHE A 243 -9.94 4.30 -12.45
N LEU A 244 -9.27 3.82 -13.50
CA LEU A 244 -7.92 4.23 -13.83
C LEU A 244 -7.86 5.73 -14.19
N LEU A 245 -8.81 6.22 -15.00
CA LEU A 245 -8.90 7.64 -15.32
C LEU A 245 -9.22 8.49 -14.09
N ILE A 246 -10.19 8.07 -13.28
CA ILE A 246 -10.57 8.80 -12.05
C ILE A 246 -9.44 8.80 -11.03
N GLY A 247 -8.71 7.69 -10.90
CA GLY A 247 -7.58 7.57 -9.98
C GLY A 247 -6.43 8.54 -10.29
N CYS A 248 -6.37 9.10 -11.50
CA CYS A 248 -5.42 10.17 -11.83
C CYS A 248 -5.80 11.51 -11.20
N PHE A 249 -7.07 11.73 -10.84
CA PHE A 249 -7.58 13.00 -10.31
C PHE A 249 -8.01 12.90 -8.85
N MET A 250 -8.46 11.73 -8.40
CA MET A 250 -9.06 11.52 -7.07
C MET A 250 -8.24 10.54 -6.24
N SER A 251 -8.28 10.71 -4.92
CA SER A 251 -7.66 9.77 -4.00
C SER A 251 -8.41 8.42 -3.98
N VAL A 252 -7.70 7.35 -3.63
CA VAL A 252 -8.26 5.98 -3.60
C VAL A 252 -9.44 5.89 -2.64
N ILE A 253 -9.33 6.50 -1.46
CA ILE A 253 -10.37 6.42 -0.42
C ILE A 253 -11.62 7.19 -0.85
N GLU A 254 -11.47 8.39 -1.41
CA GLU A 254 -12.59 9.19 -1.94
C GLU A 254 -13.33 8.47 -3.07
N SER A 255 -12.58 7.86 -3.99
CA SER A 255 -13.15 7.12 -5.11
C SER A 255 -13.99 5.93 -4.60
N ILE A 256 -13.48 5.17 -3.63
CA ILE A 256 -14.22 4.06 -3.02
C ILE A 256 -15.51 4.58 -2.36
N LEU A 257 -15.44 5.66 -1.59
CA LEU A 257 -16.59 6.20 -0.86
C LEU A 257 -17.70 6.73 -1.76
N ILE A 258 -17.36 7.29 -2.92
CA ILE A 258 -18.33 7.89 -3.84
C ILE A 258 -18.93 6.84 -4.78
N PHE A 259 -18.11 5.97 -5.35
CA PHE A 259 -18.54 5.09 -6.45
C PHE A 259 -19.02 3.71 -5.99
N THR A 260 -18.57 3.21 -4.84
CA THR A 260 -19.00 1.89 -4.35
C THR A 260 -20.51 1.78 -4.19
N PRO A 261 -21.23 2.76 -3.60
CA PRO A 261 -22.69 2.74 -3.53
C PRO A 261 -23.41 2.78 -4.88
N ILE A 262 -22.72 3.19 -5.95
CA ILE A 262 -23.29 3.35 -7.29
C ILE A 262 -23.07 2.08 -8.12
N VAL A 263 -21.90 1.45 -7.98
CA VAL A 263 -21.43 0.37 -8.86
C VAL A 263 -21.71 -1.02 -8.31
N VAL A 264 -21.80 -1.18 -6.98
CA VAL A 264 -22.01 -2.49 -6.35
C VAL A 264 -23.46 -3.00 -6.43
N PRO A 265 -24.50 -2.17 -6.19
CA PRO A 265 -25.88 -2.59 -6.39
C PRO A 265 -26.23 -2.88 -7.85
#